data_AF-A0A915YUZ5-F1
#
_entry.id   AF-A0A915YUZ5-F1
#
_cell.length_a   1.000
_cell.length_b   1.000
_cell.length_c   1.000
_cell.angle_alpha   90.00
_cell.angle_beta   90.00
_cell.angle_gamma   90.00
#
_symmetry.space_group_name_H-M   'P 1'
#
loop_
_entity.id
_entity.type
_entity.pdbx_description
1 polymer ?
#
loop_
_entity_poly.entity_id
_entity_poly.type
_entity_poly.pdbx_seq_one_letter_code
_entity_poly.pdbx_strand_id
1 'polypeptide(L)'
;MESQNLNQKIKLTKQRIIWIVHRDLHSCNVLVHKKSIKLADFGLSKRIDEASNSQSKLLGRREEIIPDTPNDYSNLYIECWNNEPK
;
A
#
# COMPACT_ATOMS: atom_id res chain seq x y z
N MET A 1 12.09 29.12 29.06
CA MET A 1 11.04 29.22 28.02
C MET A 1 11.44 28.57 26.69
N GLU A 2 12.71 28.64 26.27
CA GLU A 2 13.17 28.05 25.00
C GLU A 2 13.20 26.51 24.97
N SER A 3 13.52 25.86 26.10
CA SER A 3 13.58 24.40 26.23
C SER A 3 12.24 23.70 26.03
N GLN A 4 11.12 24.31 26.43
CA GLN A 4 9.78 23.76 26.15
C GLN A 4 9.42 23.88 24.67
N ASN A 5 9.85 24.94 23.99
CA ASN A 5 9.61 25.15 22.57
C ASN A 5 10.47 24.19 21.72
N LEU A 6 11.72 23.92 22.12
CA LEU A 6 12.58 22.92 21.48
C LEU A 6 12.02 21.50 21.64
N ASN A 7 11.55 21.13 22.84
CA ASN A 7 10.91 19.83 23.07
C ASN A 7 9.59 19.69 22.30
N GLN A 8 8.79 20.75 22.22
CA GLN A 8 7.59 20.79 21.39
C GLN A 8 7.94 20.65 19.90
N LYS A 9 9.01 21.32 19.43
CA LYS A 9 9.53 21.26 18.07
C LYS A 9 10.11 19.90 17.72
N ILE A 10 10.81 19.24 18.65
CA ILE A 10 11.31 17.85 18.55
C ILE A 10 10.13 16.86 18.53
N LYS A 11 9.09 17.10 19.33
CA LYS A 11 7.86 16.28 19.35
C LYS A 11 7.06 16.43 18.05
N LEU A 12 7.07 17.61 17.43
CA LEU A 12 6.47 17.89 16.11
C LEU A 12 7.33 17.38 14.94
N THR A 13 8.66 17.31 15.09
CA THR A 13 9.59 16.78 14.06
C THR A 13 9.78 15.26 14.13
N LYS A 14 9.42 14.62 15.23
CA LYS A 14 9.01 13.20 15.22
C LYS A 14 7.61 13.10 14.59
N GLN A 15 7.50 13.46 13.32
CA GLN A 15 6.39 12.99 12.49
C GLN A 15 6.47 11.47 12.53
N ARG A 16 5.58 10.88 13.32
CA ARG A 16 5.42 9.45 13.46
C ARG A 16 5.09 8.94 12.06
N ILE A 17 6.07 8.38 11.37
CA ILE A 17 5.84 7.73 10.07
C ILE A 17 4.88 6.59 10.35
N ILE A 18 3.63 6.76 9.92
CA ILE A 18 2.62 5.71 10.00
C ILE A 18 2.82 4.85 8.76
N TRP A 19 3.24 3.61 8.97
CA TRP A 19 3.28 2.62 7.90
C TRP A 19 1.85 2.20 7.58
N ILE A 20 1.42 2.47 6.35
CA ILE A 20 0.09 2.15 5.83
C ILE A 20 0.25 1.18 4.66
N VAL A 21 -0.58 0.15 4.64
CA VAL A 21 -0.74 -0.78 3.52
C VAL A 21 -2.04 -0.42 2.80
N HIS A 22 -1.98 -0.16 1.49
CA HIS A 22 -3.14 0.27 0.70
C HIS A 22 -4.23 -0.81 0.59
N ARG A 23 -3.81 -2.08 0.46
CA ARG A 23 -4.63 -3.31 0.29
C ARG A 23 -5.56 -3.37 -0.93
N ASP A 24 -5.59 -2.33 -1.76
CA ASP A 24 -6.34 -2.31 -3.02
C ASP A 24 -5.59 -1.52 -4.11
N LEU A 25 -4.34 -1.90 -4.35
CA LEU A 25 -3.49 -1.22 -5.31
C LEU A 25 -3.64 -1.88 -6.69
N HIS A 26 -4.23 -1.16 -7.63
CA HIS A 26 -4.33 -1.54 -9.04
C HIS A 26 -4.19 -0.31 -9.94
N SER A 27 -4.09 -0.52 -11.25
CA SER A 27 -3.82 0.53 -12.24
C SER A 27 -4.77 1.73 -12.13
N CYS A 28 -6.07 1.50 -11.90
CA CYS A 28 -7.05 2.59 -11.75
C CYS A 28 -6.88 3.42 -10.46
N ASN A 29 -6.22 2.89 -9.42
CA ASN A 29 -5.91 3.61 -8.18
C ASN A 29 -4.55 4.32 -8.22
N VAL A 30 -3.84 4.24 -9.35
CA VAL A 30 -2.57 4.94 -9.60
C VAL A 30 -2.84 6.12 -10.54
N LEU A 31 -2.81 7.33 -9.98
CA LEU A 31 -3.01 8.58 -10.72
C LEU A 31 -1.68 9.15 -11.17
N VAL A 32 -1.51 9.34 -12.48
CA VAL A 32 -0.29 9.90 -13.08
C VAL A 32 -0.60 11.25 -13.73
N HIS A 33 0.07 12.32 -13.28
CA HIS A 33 -0.08 13.66 -13.85
C HIS A 33 1.21 14.49 -13.76
N LYS A 34 1.66 15.06 -14.89
CA LYS A 34 2.83 15.97 -14.96
C LYS A 34 4.03 15.48 -14.14
N LYS A 35 4.45 14.22 -14.36
CA LYS A 35 5.57 13.54 -13.66
C LYS A 35 5.33 13.27 -12.16
N SER A 36 4.11 13.47 -11.66
CA SER A 36 3.68 13.08 -10.32
C SER A 36 2.87 11.79 -10.39
N ILE A 37 3.14 10.88 -9.45
CA ILE A 37 2.34 9.69 -9.19
C ILE A 37 1.68 9.87 -7.83
N LYS A 38 0.37 9.64 -7.75
CA LYS A 38 -0.41 9.67 -6.52
C LYS A 38 -1.28 8.42 -6.42
N LEU A 39 -1.47 7.93 -5.21
CA LEU A 39 -2.40 6.83 -4.93
C LEU A 39 -3.77 7.40 -4.57
N ALA A 40 -4.83 6.70 -4.98
CA ALA A 40 -6.22 7.02 -4.69
C ALA A 40 -6.93 5.81 -4.07
N ASP A 41 -8.09 6.07 -3.47
CA ASP A 41 -8.95 5.06 -2.83
C ASP A 41 -8.33 4.31 -1.64
N PHE A 42 -8.19 5.04 -0.53
CA PHE A 42 -7.70 4.47 0.73
C PHE A 42 -8.78 3.75 1.54
N GLY A 43 -9.96 3.43 0.97
CA GLY A 43 -11.08 2.84 1.69
C GLY A 43 -10.76 1.48 2.34
N LEU A 44 -9.79 0.76 1.76
CA LEU A 44 -9.29 -0.50 2.30
C LEU A 44 -7.94 -0.38 3.00
N SER A 45 -7.37 0.81 3.14
CA SER A 45 -6.05 0.96 3.76
C SER A 45 -6.05 0.58 5.24
N LYS A 46 -4.94 0.02 5.72
CA LYS A 46 -4.72 -0.32 7.13
C LYS A 46 -3.33 0.08 7.59
N ARG A 47 -3.18 0.33 8.88
CA ARG A 47 -1.85 0.44 9.48
C ARG A 47 -1.18 -0.94 9.49
N ILE A 48 0.14 -0.97 9.37
CA ILE A 48 0.88 -2.24 9.23
C ILE A 48 0.65 -3.20 10.42
N ASP A 49 0.51 -2.67 11.64
CA ASP A 49 0.23 -3.40 12.87
C ASP A 49 -1.18 -4.02 12.89
N GLU A 50 -2.12 -3.41 12.20
CA GLU A 50 -3.49 -3.92 12.05
C GLU A 50 -3.60 -4.92 10.88
N ALA A 51 -2.73 -4.80 9.88
CA ALA A 51 -2.67 -5.69 8.74
C ALA A 51 -2.03 -7.04 9.12
N SER A 52 -0.95 -7.03 9.90
CA SER A 52 -0.23 -8.25 10.30
C SER A 52 -1.04 -9.20 11.18
N ASN A 53 -2.00 -8.67 11.96
CA ASN A 53 -2.85 -9.45 12.85
C ASN A 53 -4.09 -10.03 12.18
N SER A 54 -4.34 -9.70 10.91
CA SER A 54 -5.43 -10.25 10.14
C SER A 54 -4.88 -11.03 8.95
N GLN A 55 -5.09 -12.35 8.91
CA GLN A 55 -5.23 -13.09 7.64
C GLN A 55 -6.50 -12.58 6.93
N SER A 56 -6.56 -11.28 6.62
CA SER A 56 -7.69 -10.73 5.91
C SER A 56 -7.61 -11.26 4.49
N LYS A 57 -8.64 -12.04 4.08
CA LYS A 57 -9.00 -12.21 2.67
C LYS A 57 -8.71 -10.88 1.97
N LEU A 58 -7.89 -10.90 0.93
CA LEU A 58 -7.65 -9.73 0.10
C LEU A 58 -9.02 -9.25 -0.39
N LEU A 59 -9.45 -8.09 0.11
CA LEU A 59 -10.75 -7.48 -0.24
C LEU A 59 -10.66 -6.68 -1.54
N GLY A 60 -9.46 -6.57 -2.12
CA GLY A 60 -9.23 -5.94 -3.42
C GLY A 60 -9.61 -6.85 -4.58
N ARG A 61 -10.04 -6.24 -5.68
CA ARG A 61 -10.41 -6.97 -6.90
C ARG A 61 -9.13 -7.55 -7.53
N ARG A 62 -9.00 -8.88 -7.54
CA ARG A 62 -7.97 -9.54 -8.37
C ARG A 62 -8.43 -9.42 -9.82
N GLU A 63 -7.59 -8.84 -10.67
CA GLU A 63 -7.86 -8.81 -12.11
C GLU A 63 -7.94 -10.25 -12.64
N GLU A 64 -8.88 -10.49 -13.55
CA GLU A 64 -8.96 -11.77 -14.25
C GLU A 64 -7.83 -11.87 -15.28
N ILE A 65 -7.24 -13.05 -15.41
CA ILE A 65 -6.22 -13.30 -16.43
C ILE A 65 -6.90 -13.21 -17.79
N ILE A 66 -6.38 -12.34 -18.66
CA ILE A 66 -6.90 -12.17 -20.02
C ILE A 66 -6.69 -13.50 -20.77
N PRO A 67 -7.70 -14.03 -21.50
CA PRO A 67 -7.53 -15.21 -22.33
C PRO A 67 -6.31 -15.08 -23.26
N ASP A 68 -5.63 -16.20 -23.51
CA ASP A 68 -4.41 -16.28 -24.33
C ASP A 68 -3.16 -15.56 -23.78
N THR A 69 -3.19 -15.08 -22.53
CA THR A 69 -1.98 -14.62 -21.84
C THR A 69 -1.00 -15.80 -21.68
N PRO A 70 0.26 -15.68 -22.11
CA PRO A 70 1.23 -16.77 -21.96
C PRO A 70 1.41 -17.17 -20.49
N ASN A 71 1.58 -18.47 -20.23
CA ASN A 71 1.64 -19.02 -18.87
C ASN A 71 2.72 -18.36 -18.00
N ASP A 72 3.90 -18.09 -18.55
CA ASP A 72 4.99 -17.47 -17.80
C ASP A 72 4.62 -16.07 -17.29
N TYR A 73 3.88 -15.30 -18.08
CA TYR A 73 3.38 -13.98 -17.68
C TYR A 73 2.27 -14.09 -16.63
N SER A 74 1.36 -15.04 -16.79
CA SER A 74 0.29 -15.32 -15.82
C SER A 74 0.85 -15.75 -14.46
N ASN A 75 1.84 -16.63 -14.47
CA ASN A 75 2.51 -17.13 -13.27
C ASN A 75 3.23 -15.99 -12.53
N LEU A 76 3.95 -15.12 -13.26
CA LEU A 76 4.59 -13.95 -12.67
C LEU A 76 3.57 -13.06 -11.93
N TYR A 77 2.43 -12.77 -12.56
CA TYR A 77 1.37 -11.97 -11.94
C TYR A 77 0.77 -12.64 -10.69
N ILE A 78 0.53 -13.95 -10.75
CA ILE A 78 0.00 -14.72 -9.61
C ILE A 78 1.00 -14.72 -8.44
N GLU A 79 2.29 -14.93 -8.72
CA GLU A 79 3.35 -14.96 -7.71
C GLU A 79 3.50 -13.61 -7.01
N CYS A 80 3.48 -12.49 -7.76
CA CYS A 80 3.50 -11.15 -7.17
C CYS A 80 2.32 -10.85 -6.23
N TRP A 81 1.21 -11.59 -6.38
CA TRP A 81 -0.01 -11.46 -5.59
C TRP A 81 -0.13 -12.52 -4.48
N ASN A 82 0.87 -13.38 -4.30
CA ASN A 82 0.92 -14.31 -3.18
C ASN A 82 1.33 -13.57 -1.90
N ASN A 83 0.58 -13.79 -0.83
CA ASN A 83 0.79 -13.13 0.47
C ASN A 83 2.09 -13.57 1.18
N GLU A 84 2.78 -14.58 0.64
CA GLU A 84 4.04 -15.09 1.15
C GLU A 84 5.16 -14.77 0.15
N PRO A 85 5.99 -13.76 0.41
CA PRO A 85 7.23 -13.62 -0.34
C PRO A 85 8.10 -14.85 -0.06
N LYS A 86 8.54 -15.53 -1.12
CA LYS A 86 9.53 -16.61 -1.03
C LYS A 86 10.93 -16.05 -0.77
#